data_AF-A0A4V1VKV3-F1
#
_entry.id   AF-A0A4V1VKV3-F1
#
_cell.length_a   1.000
_cell.length_b   1.000
_cell.length_c   1.000
_cell.angle_alpha   90.00
_cell.angle_beta   90.00
_cell.angle_gamma   90.00
#
_symmetry.space_group_name_H-M   'P 1'
#
loop_
_entity.id
_entity.type
_entity.pdbx_description
1 polymer ?
#
loop_
_entity_poly.entity_id
_entity_poly.type
_entity_poly.pdbx_seq_one_letter_code
_entity_poly.pdbx_strand_id
1 'polypeptide(L)' 'MIRTLDAATAEARLPELAALLVDAVAHGASVNFMAGLSAAEGERFWRAQLPGVAAGERML' A
#
# COMPACT_ATOMS: atom_id res chain seq x y z
N MET A 1 8.19 5.62 -17.01
CA MET A 1 6.88 6.29 -17.00
C MET A 1 6.17 5.88 -15.72
N ILE A 2 5.70 6.84 -14.92
CA ILE A 2 4.93 6.59 -13.69
C ILE A 2 3.44 6.58 -14.08
N ARG A 3 2.64 5.70 -13.45
CA ARG A 3 1.20 5.56 -13.68
C ARG A 3 0.46 5.58 -12.35
N THR A 4 -0.70 6.24 -12.32
CA THR A 4 -1.61 6.22 -11.19
C THR A 4 -2.44 4.94 -11.19
N LEU A 5 -2.77 4.44 -10.01
CA LEU A 5 -3.63 3.28 -9.81
C LEU A 5 -5.01 3.74 -9.33
N ASP A 6 -6.05 3.40 -10.09
CA ASP A 6 -7.42 3.50 -9.59
C ASP A 6 -7.68 2.44 -8.50
N ALA A 7 -8.79 2.59 -7.78
CA ALA A 7 -9.10 1.73 -6.64
C ALA A 7 -9.22 0.24 -7.02
N ALA A 8 -9.76 -0.08 -8.21
CA ALA A 8 -9.93 -1.46 -8.66
C ALA A 8 -8.58 -2.11 -9.01
N THR A 9 -7.72 -1.38 -9.71
CA THR A 9 -6.37 -1.82 -10.05
C THR A 9 -5.52 -1.96 -8.78
N ALA A 10 -5.64 -1.01 -7.86
CA ALA A 10 -4.97 -1.07 -6.56
C ALA A 10 -5.44 -2.27 -5.72
N GLU A 11 -6.74 -2.57 -5.71
CA GLU A 11 -7.29 -3.74 -5.02
C GLU A 11 -6.70 -5.05 -5.54
N ALA A 12 -6.63 -5.20 -6.87
CA ALA A 12 -6.03 -6.38 -7.50
C ALA A 12 -4.52 -6.51 -7.23
N ARG A 13 -3.86 -5.41 -6.86
CA ARG A 13 -2.41 -5.32 -6.60
C ARG A 13 -2.07 -5.25 -5.11
N LEU A 14 -3.03 -5.42 -4.20
CA LEU A 14 -2.78 -5.34 -2.76
C LEU A 14 -1.61 -6.23 -2.29
N PRO A 15 -1.45 -7.48 -2.76
CA PRO A 15 -0.31 -8.30 -2.36
C PRO A 15 1.04 -7.71 -2.77
N GLU A 16 1.13 -7.13 -3.97
CA GLU A 16 2.35 -6.49 -4.48
C GLU A 16 2.67 -5.19 -3.72
N LEU A 17 1.65 -4.36 -3.47
CA LEU A 17 1.79 -3.13 -2.68
C LEU A 17 2.21 -3.43 -1.23
N ALA A 18 1.65 -4.48 -0.63
CA ALA A 18 2.02 -4.92 0.71
C ALA A 18 3.46 -5.44 0.75
N ALA A 19 3.86 -6.25 -0.23
CA ALA A 19 5.23 -6.74 -0.34
C ALA A 19 6.24 -5.59 -0.46
N LEU A 20 5.95 -4.58 -1.29
CA LEU A 20 6.78 -3.38 -1.41
C LEU A 20 6.93 -2.63 -0.08
N LEU A 21 5.82 -2.46 0.64
CA LEU A 21 5.82 -1.77 1.94
C LEU A 21 6.64 -2.55 2.99
N VAL A 22 6.46 -3.87 3.06
CA VAL A 22 7.21 -4.75 3.97
C VAL A 22 8.70 -4.71 3.64
N ASP A 23 9.06 -4.80 2.36
CA ASP A 23 10.45 -4.75 1.91
C ASP A 23 11.11 -3.41 2.29
N ALA A 24 10.43 -2.29 2.07
CA ALA A 24 10.93 -0.98 2.45
C ALA A 24 11.19 -0.87 3.96
N VAL A 25 10.24 -1.33 4.79
CA VAL A 25 10.38 -1.31 6.26
C VAL A 25 11.50 -2.25 6.73
N ALA A 26 11.62 -3.44 6.14
CA ALA A 26 12.68 -4.39 6.43
C ALA A 26 14.09 -3.82 6.14
N HIS A 27 14.20 -2.97 5.12
CA HIS A 27 15.43 -2.27 4.75
C HIS A 27 15.59 -0.90 5.45
N GLY A 28 14.78 -0.61 6.46
CA GLY A 28 14.95 0.55 7.36
C GLY A 28 14.24 1.82 6.94
N ALA A 29 13.29 1.76 6.00
CA ALA A 29 12.48 2.93 5.66
C ALA A 29 11.57 3.35 6.84
N SER A 30 11.62 4.63 7.20
CA SER A 30 10.77 5.22 8.24
C SER A 30 9.47 5.76 7.64
N VAL A 31 8.50 4.87 7.42
CA VAL A 31 7.19 5.16 6.78
C VAL A 31 6.00 4.91 7.73
N ASN A 32 6.15 5.22 9.02
CA ASN A 32 5.16 5.03 10.09
C ASN A 32 4.86 3.57 10.47
N PHE A 33 5.77 2.65 10.15
CA PHE A 33 5.69 1.25 10.58
C PHE A 33 6.95 0.84 11.34
N MET A 34 6.79 -0.11 12.25
CA MET A 34 7.90 -0.71 13.00
C MET A 34 8.42 -1.95 12.28
N ALA A 35 9.64 -2.36 12.63
CA ALA A 35 10.21 -3.62 12.17
C ALA A 35 9.29 -4.79 12.52
N GLY A 36 9.20 -5.77 11.61
CA GLY A 36 8.29 -6.91 11.75
C GLY A 36 6.88 -6.70 11.17
N LEU A 37 6.66 -5.64 10.40
CA LEU A 37 5.42 -5.46 9.61
C LEU A 37 5.16 -6.70 8.75
N SER A 38 3.97 -7.30 8.90
CA SER A 38 3.55 -8.45 8.10
C SER A 38 2.88 -8.04 6.79
N ALA A 39 2.89 -8.94 5.81
CA ALA A 39 2.18 -8.74 4.54
C ALA A 39 0.67 -8.49 4.76
N ALA A 40 0.03 -9.21 5.68
CA ALA A 40 -1.38 -9.04 6.00
C ALA A 40 -1.69 -7.64 6.58
N GLU A 41 -0.79 -7.10 7.42
CA GLU A 41 -0.93 -5.73 7.92
C GLU A 41 -0.73 -4.69 6.81
N GLY A 42 0.22 -4.92 5.91
CA GLY A 42 0.42 -4.07 4.73
C GLY A 42 -0.78 -4.08 3.79
N GLU A 43 -1.35 -5.26 3.49
CA GLU A 43 -2.57 -5.38 2.68
C GLU A 43 -3.75 -4.66 3.33
N ARG A 44 -3.93 -4.82 4.64
CA ARG A 44 -4.98 -4.12 5.40
C ARG A 44 -4.80 -2.61 5.34
N PHE A 45 -3.57 -2.12 5.45
CA PHE A 45 -3.27 -0.69 5.33
C PHE A 45 -3.67 -0.15 3.96
N TRP A 46 -3.22 -0.81 2.87
CA TRP A 46 -3.55 -0.38 1.51
C TRP A 46 -5.05 -0.47 1.21
N ARG A 47 -5.71 -1.55 1.64
CA ARG A 47 -7.16 -1.74 1.50
C ARG A 47 -7.95 -0.60 2.17
N ALA A 48 -7.50 -0.12 3.32
CA ALA A 48 -8.12 1.02 4.01
C ALA A 48 -7.97 2.36 3.27
N GLN A 49 -7.05 2.47 2.30
CA GLN A 49 -6.89 3.67 1.47
C GLN A 49 -7.84 3.69 0.27
N LEU A 50 -8.29 2.52 -0.22
CA LEU A 50 -9.06 2.38 -1.45
C LEU A 50 -10.33 3.24 -1.51
N PRO A 51 -11.11 3.42 -0.43
CA PRO A 51 -12.26 4.33 -0.47
C PRO A 51 -11.87 5.78 -0.80
N GLY A 52 -10.75 6.27 -0.23
CA GLY A 52 -10.24 7.62 -0.51
C GLY A 52 -9.68 7.74 -1.93
N VAL A 53 -9.10 6.66 -2.48
CA VAL A 53 -8.68 6.60 -3.89
C VAL A 53 -9.90 6.63 -4.82
N ALA A 54 -10.94 5.85 -4.51
CA ALA A 54 -12.17 5.82 -5.28
C ALA A 54 -12.92 7.16 -5.27
N ALA A 55 -12.86 7.89 -4.14
CA ALA A 55 -13.44 9.22 -3.99
C ALA A 55 -12.58 10.34 -4.62
N GLY A 56 -11.36 10.04 -5.08
CA GLY A 56 -10.41 11.04 -5.59
C GLY A 56 -9.79 11.92 -4.50
N GLU A 57 -9.96 11.57 -3.22
CA GLU A 57 -9.37 12.25 -2.06
C GLU A 57 -7.89 11.88 -1.87
N ARG A 58 -7.47 10.74 -2.44
CA ARG A 58 -6.09 10.24 -2.42
C ARG A 58 -5.67 9.79 -3.82
N MET A 59 -4.45 10.14 -4.20
CA MET A 59 -3.79 9.63 -5.41
C MET A 59 -2.91 8.44 -5.04
N LEU A 60 -2.98 7.38 -5.83
CA LEU A 60 -2.07 6.23 -5.75
C LEU A 60 -1.37 6.03 -7.09
#